data_AF-A0A4Y2M2F4-F1
#
_entry.id   AF-A0A4Y2M2F4-F1
#
_cell.length_a   1.000
_cell.length_b   1.000
_cell.length_c   1.000
_cell.angle_alpha   90.00
_cell.angle_beta   90.00
_cell.angle_gamma   90.00
#
_symmetry.space_group_name_H-M   'P 1'
#
loop_
_entity.id
_entity.type
_entity.pdbx_description
1 polymer ?
#
loop_
_entity_poly.entity_id
_entity_poly.type
_entity_poly.pdbx_seq_one_letter_code
_entity_poly.pdbx_strand_id
1 'polypeptide(L)'
;MINKHLSIDKEKDIAKQKEVIPVLPKAIEEHDIGLLKFDTDTGKPVISDSLRLQILKLGSVYFKNSEGPFLPKNNRSINKSWLKRKLGNGCGKEIARSWLVYSPHKNSAFCLCCLLFSKTDNRSKLEQQSGFSNWKTPERISVHQNSKKHRECFTQWKEMEKNLNQNKNIIDAELKLQIERENLKWRDILTRILHCIKYLATQNLALRGHRESLQLGNEANKGNFLNLIKLLSIFDLVLKEHLFYVENHPGYASYLSPRVHNEFIHLMASAVHNNLLKRIVAKGLSVVYGVNSPTRRIMDNEGLFIKYAGKHVAQVQDTIVLAQITNVNRQQFTGNDSSAL
;
A
#
# COMPACT_ATOMS: atom_id res chain seq x y z
N MET A 1 17.32 -46.91 13.81
CA MET A 1 18.44 -46.23 13.15
C MET A 1 17.88 -45.28 12.09
N ILE A 2 18.20 -43.97 12.20
CA ILE A 2 18.31 -42.98 11.10
C ILE A 2 16.97 -42.62 10.40
N ASN A 3 16.44 -41.39 10.31
CA ASN A 3 16.86 -39.99 10.48
C ASN A 3 15.56 -39.18 10.77
N LYS A 4 15.39 -38.35 11.81
CA LYS A 4 16.04 -37.04 12.08
C LYS A 4 16.36 -36.25 10.80
N HIS A 5 15.37 -35.71 10.09
CA HIS A 5 15.60 -34.58 9.16
C HIS A 5 14.34 -33.80 8.70
N LEU A 6 13.23 -33.78 9.44
CA LEU A 6 12.00 -33.12 8.97
C LEU A 6 11.47 -31.95 9.83
N SER A 7 12.32 -31.30 10.63
CA SER A 7 11.84 -30.25 11.56
C SER A 7 12.71 -28.99 11.67
N ILE A 8 13.59 -28.70 10.69
CA ILE A 8 14.44 -27.48 10.75
C ILE A 8 14.11 -26.49 9.61
N ASP A 9 13.41 -26.90 8.56
CA ASP A 9 13.17 -26.03 7.40
C ASP A 9 11.85 -25.22 7.47
N LYS A 10 10.94 -25.54 8.41
CA LYS A 10 9.70 -24.77 8.60
C LYS A 10 9.85 -23.55 9.53
N GLU A 11 10.93 -23.46 10.30
CA GLU A 11 11.21 -22.28 11.15
C GLU A 11 12.05 -21.20 10.45
N LYS A 12 12.71 -21.53 9.33
CA LYS A 12 13.51 -20.55 8.56
C LYS A 12 12.71 -19.77 7.52
N ASP A 13 11.53 -20.25 7.11
CA ASP A 13 10.68 -19.57 6.11
C ASP A 13 9.60 -18.67 6.72
N ILE A 14 9.43 -18.67 8.05
CA ILE A 14 8.60 -17.68 8.76
C ILE A 14 9.41 -16.41 9.09
N ALA A 15 10.75 -16.46 9.04
CA ALA A 15 11.64 -15.34 9.33
C ALA A 15 12.00 -14.45 8.11
N LYS A 16 11.25 -14.54 6.99
CA LYS A 16 11.43 -13.66 5.80
C LYS A 16 10.22 -12.83 5.43
N GLN A 17 9.25 -12.67 6.34
CA GLN A 17 8.59 -11.38 6.43
C GLN A 17 9.62 -10.45 7.07
N LYS A 18 10.36 -9.70 6.23
CA LYS A 18 10.99 -8.48 6.71
C LYS A 18 9.86 -7.66 7.32
N GLU A 19 9.73 -7.70 8.65
CA GLU A 19 9.29 -6.53 9.38
C GLU A 19 10.13 -5.40 8.82
N VAL A 20 9.51 -4.57 7.98
CA VAL A 20 10.10 -3.30 7.61
C VAL A 20 10.12 -2.53 8.92
N ILE A 21 11.21 -2.69 9.67
CA ILE A 21 11.55 -1.80 10.78
C ILE A 21 11.34 -0.41 10.18
N PRO A 22 10.38 0.39 10.68
CA PRO A 22 10.12 1.69 10.10
C PRO A 22 11.42 2.46 10.22
N VAL A 23 12.10 2.70 9.09
CA VAL A 23 13.34 3.47 9.07
C VAL A 23 13.00 4.81 9.70
N LEU A 24 13.50 5.04 10.91
CA LEU A 24 13.16 6.21 11.67
C LEU A 24 13.76 7.42 10.94
N PRO A 25 13.00 8.50 10.72
CA PRO A 25 13.56 9.65 10.04
C PRO A 25 14.74 10.23 10.84
N LYS A 26 15.84 10.57 10.17
CA LYS A 26 17.05 11.16 10.80
C LYS A 26 16.74 12.32 11.74
N ALA A 27 15.71 13.13 11.42
CA ALA A 27 15.26 14.22 12.27
C ALA A 27 14.82 13.78 13.67
N ILE A 28 14.28 12.57 13.81
CA ILE A 28 13.92 11.97 15.09
C ILE A 28 15.16 11.41 15.78
N GLU A 29 15.98 10.64 15.07
CA GLU A 29 17.21 10.02 15.64
C GLU A 29 18.16 11.07 16.22
N GLU A 30 18.39 12.16 15.49
CA GLU A 30 19.32 13.23 15.87
C GLU A 30 18.62 14.37 16.64
N HIS A 31 17.34 14.23 16.98
CA HIS A 31 16.57 15.21 17.75
C HIS A 31 16.56 16.62 17.07
N ASP A 32 16.66 16.66 15.75
CA ASP A 32 16.80 17.89 14.97
C ASP A 32 15.81 17.95 13.81
N ILE A 33 14.79 18.80 13.95
CA ILE A 33 13.77 19.04 12.92
C ILE A 33 14.36 19.59 11.61
N GLY A 34 15.54 20.21 11.67
CA GLY A 34 16.26 20.75 10.52
C GLY A 34 16.66 19.66 9.52
N LEU A 35 16.74 18.39 9.94
CA LEU A 35 17.11 17.25 9.11
C LEU A 35 15.92 16.60 8.39
N LEU A 36 14.72 17.18 8.48
CA LEU A 36 13.60 16.78 7.65
C LEU A 36 13.98 16.86 6.17
N LYS A 37 13.50 15.91 5.37
CA LYS A 37 13.63 15.96 3.92
C LYS A 37 12.69 17.03 3.37
N PHE A 38 13.20 17.87 2.49
CA PHE A 38 12.41 18.86 1.77
C PHE A 38 12.33 18.45 0.31
N ASP A 39 11.15 18.61 -0.26
CA ASP A 39 10.91 18.48 -1.69
C ASP A 39 11.64 19.62 -2.43
N THR A 40 12.39 19.28 -3.48
CA THR A 40 13.21 20.24 -4.25
C THR A 40 12.35 21.22 -5.05
N ASP A 41 11.16 20.80 -5.48
CA ASP A 41 10.32 21.58 -6.37
C ASP A 41 9.42 22.52 -5.57
N THR A 42 8.85 22.01 -4.47
CA THR A 42 7.95 22.79 -3.61
C THR A 42 8.68 23.46 -2.46
N GLY A 43 9.87 22.99 -2.06
CA GLY A 43 10.60 23.42 -0.87
C GLY A 43 9.89 23.08 0.45
N LYS A 44 8.85 22.24 0.42
CA LYS A 44 8.05 21.86 1.60
C LYS A 44 8.67 20.63 2.26
N PRO A 45 8.57 20.49 3.59
CA PRO A 45 9.02 19.27 4.24
C PRO A 45 8.12 18.10 3.81
N VAL A 46 8.72 17.00 3.40
CA VAL A 46 8.02 15.76 3.03
C VAL A 46 7.67 15.02 4.30
N ILE A 47 6.44 15.22 4.78
CA ILE A 47 5.96 14.66 6.06
C ILE A 47 4.70 13.83 5.82
N SER A 48 4.82 12.52 6.03
CA SER A 48 3.67 11.61 6.06
C SER A 48 2.86 11.78 7.35
N ASP A 49 1.60 11.36 7.35
CA ASP A 49 0.75 11.46 8.52
C ASP A 49 1.30 10.68 9.72
N SER A 50 1.90 9.51 9.46
CA SER A 50 2.59 8.71 10.48
C SER A 50 3.76 9.48 11.12
N LEU A 51 4.60 10.13 10.31
CA LEU A 51 5.72 10.93 10.80
C LEU A 51 5.23 12.17 11.57
N ARG A 52 4.19 12.85 11.07
CA ARG A 52 3.57 13.99 11.76
C ARG A 52 3.10 13.58 13.15
N LEU A 53 2.41 12.44 13.25
CA LEU A 53 1.94 11.90 14.53
C LEU A 53 3.09 11.53 15.48
N GLN A 54 4.17 10.96 14.98
CA GLN A 54 5.36 10.64 15.79
C GLN A 54 6.01 11.91 16.36
N ILE A 55 6.21 12.95 15.53
CA ILE A 55 6.75 14.24 15.97
C ILE A 55 5.87 14.86 17.06
N LEU A 56 4.55 14.79 16.90
CA LEU A 56 3.59 15.30 17.89
C LEU A 56 3.61 14.52 19.21
N LYS A 57 3.75 13.19 19.15
CA LYS A 57 3.87 12.33 20.35
C LYS A 57 5.15 12.60 21.14
N LEU A 58 6.27 12.81 20.46
CA LEU A 58 7.54 13.19 21.09
C LEU A 58 7.47 14.61 21.69
N GLY A 59 6.69 15.48 21.05
CA GLY A 59 6.41 16.83 21.51
C GLY A 59 7.50 17.84 21.17
N SER A 60 7.17 19.13 21.30
CA SER A 60 8.09 20.22 20.92
C SER A 60 9.36 20.31 21.75
N VAL A 61 9.32 19.84 23.01
CA VAL A 61 10.47 19.87 23.92
C VAL A 61 11.61 19.01 23.37
N TYR A 62 11.27 17.87 22.76
CA TYR A 62 12.22 16.91 22.20
C TYR A 62 13.10 17.53 21.11
N PHE A 63 12.56 18.43 20.29
CA PHE A 63 13.27 19.04 19.16
C PHE A 63 13.83 20.44 19.46
N LYS A 64 13.68 20.93 20.70
CA LYS A 64 13.88 22.36 20.98
C LYS A 64 15.34 22.80 20.96
N ASN A 65 16.26 21.90 21.34
CA ASN A 65 17.70 22.14 21.45
C ASN A 65 18.03 23.48 22.15
N SER A 66 17.40 23.69 23.31
CA SER A 66 17.41 24.98 24.04
C SER A 66 18.77 25.35 24.66
N GLU A 67 19.67 24.39 24.80
CA GLU A 67 20.96 24.56 25.48
C GLU A 67 22.15 24.66 24.52
N GLY A 68 21.95 24.41 23.22
CA GLY A 68 23.00 24.46 22.21
C GLY A 68 23.49 23.06 21.78
N PRO A 69 24.60 23.00 21.01
CA PRO A 69 25.60 24.05 20.83
C PRO A 69 25.12 25.19 19.90
N PHE A 70 25.27 26.44 20.36
CA PHE A 70 24.96 27.65 19.58
C PHE A 70 26.20 28.17 18.86
N LEU A 71 26.62 27.46 17.82
CA LEU A 71 27.84 27.78 17.08
C LEU A 71 27.73 29.19 16.46
N PRO A 72 28.70 30.10 16.72
CA PRO A 72 28.65 31.45 16.17
C PRO A 72 28.91 31.43 14.67
N LYS A 73 28.08 32.16 13.91
CA LYS A 73 28.32 32.45 12.49
C LYS A 73 28.52 33.95 12.35
N ASN A 74 29.68 34.38 11.85
CA ASN A 74 30.09 35.79 11.80
C ASN A 74 30.00 36.48 13.18
N ASN A 75 30.53 35.83 14.23
CA ASN A 75 30.55 36.31 15.60
C ASN A 75 29.16 36.55 16.25
N ARG A 76 28.10 35.91 15.72
CA ARG A 76 26.73 35.98 16.28
C ARG A 76 26.09 34.60 16.32
N SER A 77 25.38 34.32 17.40
CA SER A 77 24.61 33.10 17.61
C SER A 77 23.22 33.44 18.14
N ILE A 78 22.32 32.46 18.16
CA ILE A 78 20.98 32.63 18.72
C ILE A 78 21.07 32.95 20.22
N ASN A 79 20.31 33.95 20.67
CA ASN A 79 20.22 34.29 22.08
C ASN A 79 19.15 33.43 22.76
N LYS A 80 19.48 32.79 23.90
CA LYS A 80 18.52 31.97 24.69
C LYS A 80 17.24 32.74 25.05
N SER A 81 17.32 34.05 25.25
CA SER A 81 16.15 34.90 25.52
C SER A 81 15.13 34.90 24.39
N TRP A 82 15.51 34.62 23.14
CA TRP A 82 14.59 34.56 22.00
C TRP A 82 13.74 33.30 21.98
N LEU A 83 14.12 32.27 22.74
CA LEU A 83 13.25 31.11 22.98
C LEU A 83 12.14 31.42 23.98
N LYS A 84 12.12 32.62 24.58
CA LYS A 84 11.13 33.09 25.55
C LYS A 84 10.51 34.42 25.14
N ARG A 85 9.25 34.63 25.49
CA ARG A 85 8.53 35.88 25.28
C ARG A 85 8.20 36.51 26.63
N LYS A 86 8.50 37.79 26.79
CA LYS A 86 8.00 38.60 27.90
C LYS A 86 6.55 38.99 27.62
N LEU A 87 5.66 38.78 28.60
CA LEU A 87 4.31 39.31 28.53
C LEU A 87 4.32 40.82 28.82
N GLY A 88 3.54 41.59 28.05
CA GLY A 88 3.47 43.05 28.18
C GLY A 88 2.62 43.55 29.35
N ASN A 89 2.09 42.67 30.19
CA ASN A 89 1.20 43.00 31.30
C ASN A 89 1.94 43.45 32.58
N GLY A 90 3.11 44.10 32.46
CA GLY A 90 3.87 44.65 33.59
C GLY A 90 4.45 43.65 34.60
N CYS A 91 4.12 42.36 34.48
CA CYS A 91 4.43 41.32 35.46
C CYS A 91 5.81 40.65 35.23
N GLY A 92 6.53 41.02 34.17
CA GLY A 92 7.87 40.48 33.86
C GLY A 92 7.94 38.97 33.55
N LYS A 93 6.80 38.26 33.57
CA LYS A 93 6.74 36.81 33.35
C LYS A 93 7.19 36.44 31.94
N GLU A 94 8.17 35.54 31.86
CA GLU A 94 8.67 34.97 30.61
C GLU A 94 7.97 33.64 30.30
N ILE A 95 7.33 33.56 29.14
CA ILE A 95 6.75 32.30 28.63
C ILE A 95 7.65 31.74 27.55
N ALA A 96 7.96 30.45 27.65
CA ALA A 96 8.71 29.73 26.61
C ALA A 96 7.90 29.64 25.30
N ARG A 97 8.53 29.97 24.17
CA ARG A 97 7.99 29.70 22.83
C ARG A 97 8.11 28.21 22.56
N SER A 98 7.01 27.47 22.69
CA SER A 98 6.96 26.04 22.42
C SER A 98 7.11 25.69 20.94
N TRP A 99 6.73 26.60 20.03
CA TRP A 99 6.79 26.38 18.59
C TRP A 99 8.17 26.65 17.97
N LEU A 100 9.05 27.38 18.66
CA LEU A 100 10.35 27.81 18.13
C LEU A 100 11.42 26.79 18.55
N VAL A 101 12.01 26.13 17.58
CA VAL A 101 12.99 25.07 17.77
C VAL A 101 14.30 25.41 17.04
N TYR A 102 15.43 25.00 17.59
CA TYR A 102 16.75 25.26 17.01
C TYR A 102 17.35 23.99 16.44
N SER A 103 17.97 24.11 15.27
CA SER A 103 18.74 23.04 14.62
C SER A 103 20.23 23.33 14.77
N PRO A 104 20.97 22.55 15.60
CA PRO A 104 22.42 22.65 15.69
C PRO A 104 23.11 22.35 14.35
N HIS A 105 22.59 21.39 13.57
CA HIS A 105 23.19 20.98 12.30
C HIS A 105 23.13 22.08 11.24
N LYS A 106 22.01 22.82 11.19
CA LYS A 106 21.84 23.94 10.25
C LYS A 106 22.23 25.30 10.81
N ASN A 107 22.46 25.38 12.13
CA ASN A 107 22.65 26.62 12.85
C ASN A 107 21.53 27.65 12.55
N SER A 108 20.30 27.18 12.57
CA SER A 108 19.10 27.93 12.17
C SER A 108 17.91 27.58 13.07
N ALA A 109 17.00 28.53 13.26
CA ALA A 109 15.73 28.32 13.95
C ALA A 109 14.62 27.94 12.97
N PHE A 110 13.66 27.15 13.46
CA PHE A 110 12.51 26.68 12.71
C PHE A 110 11.22 26.85 13.52
N CYS A 111 10.10 26.96 12.82
CA CYS A 111 8.77 26.96 13.42
C CYS A 111 8.13 25.59 13.27
N LEU A 112 8.01 24.85 14.37
CA LEU A 112 7.52 23.46 14.36
C LEU A 112 6.08 23.37 13.81
N CYS A 113 5.15 24.18 14.33
CA CYS A 113 3.75 24.10 13.89
C CYS A 113 3.59 24.49 12.41
N CYS A 114 4.32 25.50 11.93
CA CYS A 114 4.23 25.89 10.52
C CYS A 114 4.89 24.86 9.59
N LEU A 115 5.98 24.19 10.01
CA LEU A 115 6.53 23.07 9.23
C LEU A 115 5.54 21.90 9.11
N LEU A 116 4.78 21.60 10.16
CA LEU A 116 3.88 20.45 10.18
C LEU A 116 2.53 20.69 9.47
N PHE A 117 2.01 21.92 9.50
CA PHE A 117 0.61 22.22 9.12
C PHE A 117 0.44 23.33 8.07
N SER A 118 1.53 23.96 7.59
CA SER A 118 1.41 25.02 6.58
C SER A 118 0.86 24.49 5.25
N LYS A 119 -0.24 25.08 4.79
CA LYS A 119 -0.86 24.76 3.48
C LYS A 119 -0.46 25.72 2.35
N THR A 120 0.03 26.91 2.68
CA THR A 120 0.26 28.00 1.71
C THR A 120 1.74 28.17 1.35
N ASP A 121 1.99 28.64 0.12
CA ASP A 121 3.34 28.79 -0.44
C ASP A 121 4.09 30.05 0.06
N ASN A 122 3.36 31.03 0.59
CA ASN A 122 3.97 32.22 1.20
C ASN A 122 4.57 31.86 2.58
N ARG A 123 5.85 31.47 2.56
CA ARG A 123 6.58 30.89 3.69
C ARG A 123 7.53 31.90 4.32
N SER A 124 7.53 31.94 5.64
CA SER A 124 8.62 32.62 6.36
C SER A 124 9.91 31.80 6.27
N LYS A 125 11.06 32.43 6.54
CA LYS A 125 12.35 31.72 6.60
C LYS A 125 12.38 30.60 7.66
N LEU A 126 11.49 30.65 8.66
CA LEU A 126 11.34 29.62 9.69
C LEU A 126 10.71 28.31 9.18
N GLU A 127 10.14 28.33 7.97
CA GLU A 127 9.46 27.20 7.31
C GLU A 127 10.25 26.66 6.11
N GLN A 128 11.35 27.32 5.74
CA GLN A 128 12.17 26.97 4.59
C GLN A 128 13.29 26.01 5.00
N GLN A 129 13.81 25.22 4.06
CA GLN A 129 14.90 24.27 4.29
C GLN A 129 16.15 24.89 4.95
N SER A 130 16.47 26.15 4.65
CA SER A 130 17.62 26.87 5.24
C SER A 130 17.41 27.28 6.70
N GLY A 131 16.15 27.36 7.14
CA GLY A 131 15.75 27.93 8.43
C GLY A 131 16.07 29.41 8.58
N PHE A 132 15.76 29.95 9.75
CA PHE A 132 16.05 31.35 10.12
C PHE A 132 17.37 31.46 10.87
N SER A 133 18.34 32.17 10.29
CA SER A 133 19.66 32.44 10.89
C SER A 133 20.04 33.93 10.89
N ASN A 134 19.12 34.82 10.51
CA ASN A 134 19.39 36.26 10.55
C ASN A 134 19.19 36.82 11.96
N TRP A 135 20.18 36.58 12.81
CA TRP A 135 20.21 37.02 14.21
C TRP A 135 20.24 38.56 14.36
N LYS A 136 20.41 39.33 13.28
CA LYS A 136 20.34 40.81 13.35
C LYS A 136 18.93 41.34 13.51
N THR A 137 17.91 40.55 13.14
CA THR A 137 16.52 40.99 13.03
C THR A 137 15.57 40.09 13.84
N PRO A 138 15.70 40.02 15.17
CA PRO A 138 14.87 39.15 16.01
C PRO A 138 13.37 39.54 15.97
N GLU A 139 13.05 40.77 15.63
CA GLU A 139 11.68 41.27 15.43
C GLU A 139 10.89 40.44 14.39
N ARG A 140 11.58 39.83 13.42
CA ARG A 140 10.94 38.93 12.44
C ARG A 140 10.32 37.69 13.08
N ILE A 141 10.85 37.22 14.20
CA ILE A 141 10.28 36.10 14.97
C ILE A 141 8.94 36.53 15.57
N SER A 142 8.87 37.75 16.11
CA SER A 142 7.63 38.31 16.65
C SER A 142 6.58 38.59 15.56
N VAL A 143 7.00 39.11 14.41
CA VAL A 143 6.12 39.31 13.24
C VAL A 143 5.55 37.97 12.76
N HIS A 144 6.39 36.93 12.64
CA HIS A 144 5.92 35.58 12.28
C HIS A 144 4.90 35.07 13.30
N GLN A 145 5.20 35.16 14.60
CA GLN A 145 4.31 34.70 15.68
C GLN A 145 2.91 35.33 15.60
N ASN A 146 2.82 36.61 15.24
CA ASN A 146 1.56 37.34 15.18
C ASN A 146 0.82 37.19 13.84
N SER A 147 1.45 36.55 12.84
CA SER A 147 0.82 36.30 11.54
C SER A 147 -0.41 35.40 11.67
N LYS A 148 -1.41 35.60 10.79
CA LYS A 148 -2.62 34.76 10.75
C LYS A 148 -2.25 33.28 10.51
N LYS A 149 -1.33 33.05 9.57
CA LYS A 149 -0.81 31.72 9.22
C LYS A 149 -0.23 30.97 10.42
N HIS A 150 0.63 31.62 11.19
CA HIS A 150 1.20 31.02 12.39
C HIS A 150 0.12 30.65 13.39
N ARG A 151 -0.83 31.55 13.65
CA ARG A 151 -1.93 31.31 14.59
C ARG A 151 -2.79 30.12 14.16
N GLU A 152 -3.14 30.02 12.88
CA GLU A 152 -3.90 28.88 12.35
C GLU A 152 -3.14 27.56 12.51
N CYS A 153 -1.86 27.53 12.14
CA CYS A 153 -1.02 26.33 12.30
C CYS A 153 -0.82 25.96 13.78
N PHE A 154 -0.67 26.96 14.65
CA PHE A 154 -0.50 26.77 16.09
C PHE A 154 -1.78 26.23 16.74
N THR A 155 -2.96 26.74 16.34
CA THR A 155 -4.25 26.22 16.81
C THR A 155 -4.44 24.76 16.38
N GLN A 156 -4.21 24.44 15.10
CA GLN A 156 -4.28 23.06 14.60
C GLN A 156 -3.32 22.15 15.36
N TRP A 157 -2.09 22.62 15.61
CA TRP A 157 -1.12 21.87 16.40
C TRP A 157 -1.61 21.59 17.82
N LYS A 158 -2.11 22.61 18.53
CA LYS A 158 -2.60 22.48 19.91
C LYS A 158 -3.86 21.63 20.01
N GLU A 159 -4.76 21.73 19.04
CA GLU A 159 -5.93 20.89 18.94
C GLU A 159 -5.54 19.43 18.71
N MET A 160 -4.60 19.16 17.81
CA MET A 160 -4.12 17.80 17.55
C MET A 160 -3.36 17.23 18.75
N GLU A 161 -2.53 18.02 19.44
CA GLU A 161 -1.86 17.63 20.69
C GLU A 161 -2.88 17.32 21.80
N LYS A 162 -3.92 18.16 21.95
CA LYS A 162 -5.04 17.92 22.87
C LYS A 162 -5.78 16.63 22.50
N ASN A 163 -6.08 16.41 21.23
CA ASN A 163 -6.76 15.20 20.76
C ASN A 163 -5.92 13.94 21.00
N LEU A 164 -4.60 14.00 20.80
CA LEU A 164 -3.70 12.88 21.12
C LEU A 164 -3.64 12.58 22.62
N ASN A 165 -3.73 13.62 23.47
CA ASN A 165 -3.61 13.49 24.92
C ASN A 165 -4.93 13.15 25.62
N GLN A 166 -6.06 13.70 25.15
CA GLN A 166 -7.39 13.57 25.76
C GLN A 166 -8.28 12.55 25.03
N ASN A 167 -8.21 12.51 23.69
CA ASN A 167 -9.02 11.65 22.84
C ASN A 167 -8.18 10.49 22.29
N LYS A 168 -7.48 9.78 23.18
CA LYS A 168 -6.94 8.46 22.82
C LYS A 168 -8.11 7.60 22.34
N ASN A 169 -8.21 7.40 21.03
CA ASN A 169 -8.71 6.15 20.46
C ASN A 169 -10.19 5.79 20.67
N ILE A 170 -11.16 6.72 20.71
CA ILE A 170 -12.57 6.28 20.79
C ILE A 170 -13.24 6.32 19.42
N ILE A 171 -13.35 7.49 18.80
CA ILE A 171 -14.00 7.63 17.48
C ILE A 171 -13.13 7.00 16.38
N ASP A 172 -11.83 7.29 16.37
CA ASP A 172 -10.91 6.73 15.37
C ASP A 172 -10.64 5.23 15.58
N ALA A 173 -10.73 4.70 16.79
CA ALA A 173 -10.50 3.27 17.01
C ALA A 173 -11.74 2.45 16.69
N GLU A 174 -12.94 2.91 17.07
CA GLU A 174 -14.17 2.22 16.67
C GLU A 174 -14.32 2.22 15.15
N LEU A 175 -14.08 3.36 14.49
CA LEU A 175 -14.09 3.44 13.03
C LEU A 175 -13.02 2.52 12.41
N LYS A 176 -11.80 2.50 12.94
CA LYS A 176 -10.77 1.55 12.49
C LYS A 176 -11.18 0.10 12.70
N LEU A 177 -11.78 -0.25 13.84
CA LEU A 177 -12.26 -1.59 14.12
C LEU A 177 -13.42 -1.98 13.21
N GLN A 178 -14.27 -1.03 12.80
CA GLN A 178 -15.33 -1.27 11.81
C GLN A 178 -14.74 -1.53 10.42
N ILE A 179 -13.78 -0.70 9.99
CA ILE A 179 -13.06 -0.89 8.71
C ILE A 179 -12.33 -2.24 8.70
N GLU A 180 -11.62 -2.59 9.78
CA GLU A 180 -10.93 -3.89 9.93
C GLU A 180 -11.92 -5.06 9.87
N ARG A 181 -13.05 -4.99 10.59
CA ARG A 181 -14.11 -6.01 10.53
C ARG A 181 -14.68 -6.16 9.12
N GLU A 182 -14.93 -5.06 8.42
CA GLU A 182 -15.43 -5.09 7.05
C GLU A 182 -14.39 -5.64 6.07
N ASN A 183 -13.12 -5.28 6.23
CA ASN A 183 -12.01 -5.84 5.45
C ASN A 183 -11.88 -7.34 5.63
N LEU A 184 -11.99 -7.84 6.87
CA LEU A 184 -11.95 -9.28 7.15
C LEU A 184 -13.14 -10.00 6.51
N LYS A 185 -14.35 -9.45 6.65
CA LYS A 185 -15.56 -9.99 6.00
C LYS A 185 -15.39 -10.09 4.49
N TRP A 186 -14.89 -9.04 3.82
CA TRP A 186 -14.66 -9.06 2.38
C TRP A 186 -13.57 -10.03 1.95
N ARG A 187 -12.47 -10.13 2.70
CA ARG A 187 -11.42 -11.13 2.45
C ARG A 187 -11.99 -12.54 2.50
N ASP A 188 -12.84 -12.81 3.48
CA ASP A 188 -13.50 -14.10 3.63
C ASP A 188 -14.42 -14.44 2.46
N ILE A 189 -15.28 -13.50 2.05
CA ILE A 189 -16.18 -13.65 0.90
C ILE A 189 -15.38 -13.89 -0.39
N LEU A 190 -14.39 -13.03 -0.65
CA LEU A 190 -13.57 -13.09 -1.87
C LEU A 190 -12.75 -14.38 -1.95
N THR A 191 -12.22 -14.86 -0.84
CA THR A 191 -11.46 -16.12 -0.79
C THR A 191 -12.32 -17.30 -1.26
N ARG A 192 -13.57 -17.35 -0.80
CA ARG A 192 -14.53 -18.41 -1.17
C ARG A 192 -14.91 -18.32 -2.65
N ILE A 193 -15.19 -17.11 -3.15
CA ILE A 193 -15.48 -16.85 -4.56
C ILE A 193 -14.31 -17.31 -5.45
N LEU A 194 -13.08 -16.91 -5.10
CA LEU A 194 -11.88 -17.26 -5.85
C LEU A 194 -11.62 -18.78 -5.83
N HIS A 195 -11.86 -19.46 -4.71
CA HIS A 195 -11.76 -20.91 -4.65
C HIS A 195 -12.79 -21.61 -5.54
N CYS A 196 -14.03 -21.10 -5.63
CA CYS A 196 -15.04 -21.63 -6.53
C CYS A 196 -14.62 -21.47 -8.00
N ILE A 197 -14.14 -20.28 -8.38
CA ILE A 197 -13.63 -20.02 -9.74
C ILE A 197 -12.45 -20.94 -10.05
N LYS A 198 -11.49 -21.05 -9.13
CA LYS A 198 -10.32 -21.92 -9.27
C LYS A 198 -10.73 -23.38 -9.44
N TYR A 199 -11.68 -23.86 -8.63
CA TYR A 199 -12.20 -25.23 -8.73
C TYR A 199 -12.82 -25.50 -10.10
N LEU A 200 -13.72 -24.63 -10.57
CA LEU A 200 -14.35 -24.80 -11.88
C LEU A 200 -13.32 -24.75 -13.02
N ALA A 201 -12.35 -23.84 -12.92
CA ALA A 201 -11.27 -23.73 -13.91
C ALA A 201 -10.37 -24.98 -13.92
N THR A 202 -10.01 -25.56 -12.77
CA THR A 202 -9.17 -26.76 -12.72
C THR A 202 -9.91 -28.01 -13.19
N GLN A 203 -11.23 -28.07 -13.02
CA GLN A 203 -12.06 -29.15 -13.55
C GLN A 203 -12.48 -28.94 -15.02
N ASN A 204 -12.04 -27.85 -15.66
CA ASN A 204 -12.44 -27.46 -17.02
C ASN A 204 -13.98 -27.35 -17.18
N LEU A 205 -14.66 -26.90 -16.13
CA LEU A 205 -16.11 -26.69 -16.12
C LEU A 205 -16.43 -25.26 -16.52
N ALA A 206 -17.43 -25.09 -17.39
CA ALA A 206 -17.94 -23.77 -17.74
C ALA A 206 -18.46 -23.06 -16.48
N LEU A 207 -18.06 -21.82 -16.24
CA LEU A 207 -18.54 -21.07 -15.07
C LEU A 207 -19.98 -20.60 -15.25
N ARG A 208 -20.36 -20.31 -16.51
CA ARG A 208 -21.54 -19.53 -16.89
C ARG A 208 -22.69 -20.41 -17.33
N GLY A 209 -23.91 -19.89 -17.13
CA GLY A 209 -25.14 -20.46 -17.67
C GLY A 209 -25.67 -19.64 -18.84
N HIS A 210 -26.66 -20.18 -19.56
CA HIS A 210 -27.34 -19.44 -20.63
C HIS A 210 -28.12 -18.22 -20.10
N ARG A 211 -28.62 -18.30 -18.85
CA ARG A 211 -29.29 -17.20 -18.15
C ARG A 211 -28.74 -17.10 -16.74
N GLU A 212 -28.09 -15.99 -16.41
CA GLU A 212 -27.58 -15.74 -15.05
C GLU A 212 -28.50 -14.74 -14.34
N SER A 213 -28.89 -15.06 -13.10
CA SER A 213 -29.71 -14.16 -12.27
C SER A 213 -29.34 -14.36 -10.80
N LEU A 214 -29.10 -13.27 -10.08
CA LEU A 214 -28.74 -13.34 -8.65
C LEU A 214 -29.94 -13.61 -7.73
N GLN A 215 -31.18 -13.66 -8.25
CA GLN A 215 -32.37 -13.97 -7.47
C GLN A 215 -32.26 -15.37 -6.85
N LEU A 216 -32.38 -15.50 -5.54
CA LEU A 216 -32.10 -16.78 -4.87
C LEU A 216 -33.24 -17.77 -5.09
N GLY A 217 -34.49 -17.29 -5.12
CA GLY A 217 -35.72 -18.08 -5.18
C GLY A 217 -36.12 -18.67 -6.54
N ASN A 218 -35.29 -18.56 -7.58
CA ASN A 218 -35.55 -19.21 -8.87
C ASN A 218 -34.60 -20.41 -9.04
N GLU A 219 -35.19 -21.60 -9.24
CA GLU A 219 -34.53 -22.90 -9.41
C GLU A 219 -33.98 -23.15 -10.82
N ALA A 220 -34.20 -22.23 -11.77
CA ALA A 220 -33.62 -22.33 -13.10
C ALA A 220 -32.08 -22.44 -13.04
N ASN A 221 -31.50 -23.20 -13.97
CA ASN A 221 -30.04 -23.36 -14.06
C ASN A 221 -29.36 -22.01 -14.38
N LYS A 222 -28.59 -21.48 -13.42
CA LYS A 222 -27.93 -20.18 -13.51
C LYS A 222 -26.44 -20.25 -13.85
N GLY A 223 -25.97 -21.42 -14.26
CA GLY A 223 -24.56 -21.70 -14.48
C GLY A 223 -23.88 -22.33 -13.26
N ASN A 224 -22.79 -23.05 -13.54
CA ASN A 224 -22.11 -23.87 -12.52
C ASN A 224 -21.57 -23.03 -11.37
N PHE A 225 -21.09 -21.81 -11.63
CA PHE A 225 -20.57 -20.94 -10.57
C PHE A 225 -21.66 -20.51 -9.59
N LEU A 226 -22.78 -19.95 -10.06
CA LEU A 226 -23.84 -19.49 -9.18
C LEU A 226 -24.48 -20.65 -8.43
N ASN A 227 -24.68 -21.81 -9.08
CA ASN A 227 -25.19 -23.00 -8.41
C ASN A 227 -24.22 -23.53 -7.34
N LEU A 228 -22.91 -23.49 -7.59
CA LEU A 228 -21.89 -23.87 -6.62
C LEU A 228 -21.88 -22.93 -5.40
N ILE A 229 -21.96 -21.61 -5.62
CA ILE A 229 -22.05 -20.63 -4.53
C ILE A 229 -23.33 -20.83 -3.71
N LYS A 230 -24.47 -21.09 -4.36
CA LYS A 230 -25.73 -21.42 -3.67
C LYS A 230 -25.58 -22.68 -2.81
N LEU A 231 -24.99 -23.74 -3.35
CA LEU A 231 -24.73 -24.98 -2.61
C LEU A 231 -23.85 -24.73 -1.38
N LEU A 232 -22.75 -24.00 -1.55
CA LEU A 232 -21.84 -23.69 -0.44
C LEU A 232 -22.51 -22.83 0.63
N SER A 233 -23.40 -21.90 0.25
CA SER A 233 -24.13 -21.07 1.21
C SER A 233 -25.06 -21.84 2.15
N ILE A 234 -25.38 -23.10 1.85
CA ILE A 234 -26.11 -23.98 2.77
C ILE A 234 -25.27 -24.28 4.01
N PHE A 235 -23.95 -24.43 3.83
CA PHE A 235 -23.00 -24.81 4.87
C PHE A 235 -22.15 -23.64 5.39
N ASP A 236 -22.02 -22.58 4.58
CA ASP A 236 -21.17 -21.44 4.86
C ASP A 236 -22.00 -20.20 5.21
N LEU A 237 -22.01 -19.84 6.49
CA LEU A 237 -22.74 -18.69 7.01
C LEU A 237 -22.31 -17.37 6.35
N VAL A 238 -21.03 -17.21 6.01
CA VAL A 238 -20.51 -15.97 5.39
C VAL A 238 -21.09 -15.80 3.99
N LEU A 239 -21.13 -16.87 3.19
CA LEU A 239 -21.76 -16.82 1.87
C LEU A 239 -23.27 -16.67 1.97
N LYS A 240 -23.91 -17.32 2.94
CA LYS A 240 -25.35 -17.20 3.18
C LYS A 240 -25.76 -15.75 3.44
N GLU A 241 -25.08 -15.10 4.37
CA GLU A 241 -25.33 -13.69 4.69
C GLU A 241 -25.03 -12.77 3.50
N HIS A 242 -23.96 -13.04 2.74
CA HIS A 242 -23.63 -12.27 1.55
C HIS A 242 -24.71 -12.36 0.47
N LEU A 243 -25.18 -13.58 0.15
CA LEU A 243 -26.24 -13.78 -0.83
C LEU A 243 -27.54 -13.10 -0.41
N PHE A 244 -27.93 -13.25 0.86
CA PHE A 244 -29.09 -12.56 1.41
C PHE A 244 -28.96 -11.03 1.30
N TYR A 245 -27.77 -10.49 1.61
CA TYR A 245 -27.53 -9.06 1.53
C TYR A 245 -27.62 -8.53 0.10
N VAL A 246 -27.00 -9.23 -0.85
CA VAL A 246 -26.99 -8.88 -2.29
C VAL A 246 -28.39 -8.93 -2.90
N GLU A 247 -29.23 -9.87 -2.48
CA GLU A 247 -30.62 -9.97 -2.95
C GLU A 247 -31.47 -8.79 -2.47
N ASN A 248 -31.28 -8.33 -1.22
CA ASN A 248 -32.04 -7.23 -0.63
C ASN A 248 -31.52 -5.83 -1.00
N HIS A 249 -30.29 -5.71 -1.52
CA HIS A 249 -29.65 -4.42 -1.85
C HIS A 249 -29.14 -4.41 -3.30
N PRO A 250 -30.05 -4.32 -4.30
CA PRO A 250 -29.66 -4.26 -5.70
C PRO A 250 -28.77 -3.03 -5.96
N GLY A 251 -27.55 -3.26 -6.45
CA GLY A 251 -26.54 -2.21 -6.70
C GLY A 251 -25.35 -2.23 -5.74
N TYR A 252 -25.43 -3.01 -4.66
CA TYR A 252 -24.27 -3.22 -3.78
C TYR A 252 -23.23 -4.16 -4.43
N ALA A 253 -21.98 -4.06 -3.99
CA ALA A 253 -20.89 -4.87 -4.53
C ALA A 253 -21.11 -6.36 -4.22
N SER A 254 -21.45 -7.16 -5.24
CA SER A 254 -21.66 -8.60 -5.06
C SER A 254 -20.42 -9.44 -5.36
N TYR A 255 -19.57 -9.00 -6.29
CA TYR A 255 -18.46 -9.76 -6.87
C TYR A 255 -18.86 -11.10 -7.52
N LEU A 256 -20.15 -11.30 -7.80
CA LEU A 256 -20.71 -12.51 -8.43
C LEU A 256 -21.09 -12.29 -9.91
N SER A 257 -20.75 -11.12 -10.46
CA SER A 257 -21.15 -10.77 -11.82
C SER A 257 -20.22 -11.39 -12.86
N PRO A 258 -20.73 -11.66 -14.07
CA PRO A 258 -19.93 -11.99 -15.23
C PRO A 258 -18.62 -11.22 -15.38
N ARG A 259 -18.70 -9.90 -15.27
CA ARG A 259 -17.57 -9.02 -15.52
C ARG A 259 -16.46 -9.26 -14.50
N VAL A 260 -16.84 -9.40 -13.22
CA VAL A 260 -15.92 -9.65 -12.12
C VAL A 260 -15.28 -11.05 -12.25
N HIS A 261 -16.03 -12.07 -12.68
CA HIS A 261 -15.45 -13.40 -12.92
C HIS A 261 -14.31 -13.35 -13.94
N ASN A 262 -14.50 -12.63 -15.05
CA ASN A 262 -13.45 -12.48 -16.06
C ASN A 262 -12.22 -11.78 -15.47
N GLU A 263 -12.43 -10.72 -14.69
CA GLU A 263 -11.34 -9.99 -14.03
C GLU A 263 -10.53 -10.92 -13.09
N PHE A 264 -11.20 -11.72 -12.27
CA PHE A 264 -10.54 -12.72 -11.43
C PHE A 264 -9.79 -13.79 -12.22
N ILE A 265 -10.37 -14.28 -13.32
CA ILE A 265 -9.71 -15.25 -14.20
C ILE A 265 -8.43 -14.64 -14.80
N HIS A 266 -8.50 -13.40 -15.29
CA HIS A 266 -7.33 -12.71 -15.84
C HIS A 266 -6.24 -12.48 -14.78
N LEU A 267 -6.61 -12.08 -13.56
CA LEU A 267 -5.67 -11.91 -12.45
C LEU A 267 -4.99 -13.24 -12.07
N MET A 268 -5.76 -14.33 -11.98
CA MET A 268 -5.21 -15.67 -11.70
C MET A 268 -4.31 -16.15 -12.84
N ALA A 269 -4.71 -15.98 -14.10
CA ALA A 269 -3.91 -16.35 -15.26
C ALA A 269 -2.59 -15.57 -15.30
N SER A 270 -2.63 -14.25 -15.05
CA SER A 270 -1.44 -13.41 -14.97
C SER A 270 -0.50 -13.83 -13.83
N ALA A 271 -1.05 -14.17 -12.65
CA ALA A 271 -0.25 -14.66 -11.53
C ALA A 271 0.47 -15.97 -11.87
N VAL A 272 -0.23 -16.93 -12.49
CA VAL A 272 0.34 -18.20 -12.95
C VAL A 272 1.42 -17.94 -14.01
N HIS A 273 1.11 -17.13 -15.01
CA HIS A 273 2.04 -16.76 -16.08
C HIS A 273 3.33 -16.14 -15.53
N ASN A 274 3.22 -15.15 -14.64
CA ASN A 274 4.37 -14.50 -14.02
C ASN A 274 5.19 -15.46 -13.14
N ASN A 275 4.52 -16.39 -12.44
CA ASN A 275 5.22 -17.42 -11.68
C ASN A 275 6.01 -18.37 -12.59
N LEU A 276 5.42 -18.80 -13.69
CA LEU A 276 6.08 -19.63 -14.70
C LEU A 276 7.28 -18.91 -15.31
N LEU A 277 7.13 -17.65 -15.73
CA LEU A 277 8.24 -16.85 -16.26
C LEU A 277 9.39 -16.74 -15.27
N LYS A 278 9.12 -16.44 -13.99
CA LYS A 278 10.15 -16.41 -12.94
C LYS A 278 10.88 -17.74 -12.82
N ARG A 279 10.16 -18.87 -12.89
CA ARG A 279 10.74 -20.21 -12.81
C ARG A 279 11.59 -20.56 -14.04
N ILE A 280 11.16 -20.16 -15.24
CA ILE A 280 11.89 -20.39 -16.49
C ILE A 280 13.18 -19.59 -16.50
N VAL A 281 13.11 -18.29 -16.17
CA VAL A 281 14.28 -17.39 -16.10
C VAL A 281 15.28 -17.89 -15.06
N ALA A 282 14.80 -18.29 -13.87
CA ALA A 282 15.67 -18.80 -12.81
C ALA A 282 16.38 -20.12 -13.18
N LYS A 283 15.81 -20.92 -14.09
CA LYS A 283 16.36 -22.21 -14.53
C LYS A 283 17.19 -22.13 -15.81
N GLY A 284 17.30 -20.95 -16.45
CA GLY A 284 18.08 -20.78 -17.68
C GLY A 284 17.59 -21.63 -18.86
N LEU A 285 16.29 -21.97 -18.93
CA LEU A 285 15.77 -22.83 -19.99
C LEU A 285 15.68 -22.09 -21.33
N SER A 286 16.40 -22.58 -22.35
CA SER A 286 16.13 -22.28 -23.75
C SER A 286 15.07 -23.24 -24.29
N VAL A 287 13.96 -22.74 -24.83
CA VAL A 287 12.93 -23.55 -25.50
C VAL A 287 13.21 -23.57 -27.00
N VAL A 288 13.53 -24.73 -27.56
CA VAL A 288 13.65 -24.95 -29.01
C VAL A 288 12.40 -25.70 -29.46
N TYR A 289 11.68 -25.16 -30.45
CA TYR A 289 10.54 -25.85 -31.07
C TYR A 289 10.85 -26.22 -32.52
N GLY A 290 10.39 -27.41 -32.92
CA GLY A 290 10.47 -27.87 -34.30
C GLY A 290 9.47 -27.13 -35.20
N VAL A 291 9.91 -26.80 -36.41
CA VAL A 291 9.23 -25.98 -37.43
C VAL A 291 7.83 -26.51 -37.81
N ASN A 292 7.55 -27.79 -37.51
CA ASN A 292 6.34 -28.52 -37.90
C ASN A 292 5.45 -28.99 -36.73
N SER A 293 5.58 -28.41 -35.53
CA SER A 293 4.66 -28.73 -34.43
C SER A 293 3.27 -28.08 -34.64
N PRO A 294 2.15 -28.78 -34.32
CA PRO A 294 0.79 -28.21 -34.38
C PRO A 294 0.62 -26.93 -33.54
N THR A 295 1.53 -26.70 -32.60
CA THR A 295 1.63 -25.55 -31.72
C THR A 295 1.82 -24.23 -32.46
N ARG A 296 2.40 -24.24 -33.68
CA ARG A 296 2.64 -23.01 -34.46
C ARG A 296 1.34 -22.25 -34.78
N ARG A 297 0.23 -22.95 -35.01
CA ARG A 297 -1.09 -22.33 -35.26
C ARG A 297 -1.73 -21.70 -34.02
N ILE A 298 -1.27 -22.04 -32.80
CA ILE A 298 -1.76 -21.44 -31.55
C ILE A 298 -0.93 -20.19 -31.19
N MET A 299 0.28 -20.06 -31.74
CA MET A 299 1.27 -19.05 -31.36
C MET A 299 1.23 -17.75 -32.17
N ASP A 300 0.48 -17.69 -33.27
CA ASP A 300 0.41 -16.47 -34.09
C ASP A 300 -0.41 -15.32 -33.43
N ASN A 301 -1.03 -15.56 -32.26
CA ASN A 301 -1.94 -14.60 -31.62
C ASN A 301 -1.46 -14.01 -30.27
N GLU A 302 -0.30 -14.38 -29.74
CA GLU A 302 0.19 -13.82 -28.47
C GLU A 302 1.69 -13.50 -28.60
N GLY A 303 2.03 -12.21 -28.39
CA GLY A 303 3.36 -11.60 -28.55
C GLY A 303 4.44 -12.08 -27.57
N LEU A 304 4.45 -13.36 -27.24
CA LEU A 304 5.32 -13.97 -26.23
C LEU A 304 6.78 -14.15 -26.70
N PHE A 305 7.05 -14.10 -28.02
CA PHE A 305 8.36 -14.50 -28.56
C PHE A 305 9.15 -13.43 -29.34
N ILE A 306 8.58 -12.25 -29.62
CA ILE A 306 9.30 -11.21 -30.39
C ILE A 306 10.50 -10.63 -29.60
N LYS A 307 10.55 -10.80 -28.27
CA LYS A 307 11.62 -10.22 -27.44
C LYS A 307 12.90 -11.06 -27.29
N TYR A 308 12.94 -12.29 -27.81
CA TYR A 308 14.10 -13.20 -27.64
C TYR A 308 14.67 -13.78 -28.93
N ALA A 309 14.17 -13.39 -30.11
CA ALA A 309 14.74 -13.78 -31.41
C ALA A 309 15.99 -12.97 -31.80
N GLY A 310 16.83 -12.63 -30.81
CA GLY A 310 18.07 -11.90 -31.01
C GLY A 310 19.25 -12.72 -30.52
N LYS A 311 19.81 -13.53 -31.42
CA LYS A 311 21.10 -14.23 -31.29
C LYS A 311 21.18 -15.22 -30.12
N HIS A 312 21.07 -16.51 -30.38
CA HIS A 312 22.01 -17.52 -29.86
C HIS A 312 21.79 -18.82 -30.64
N VAL A 313 22.69 -19.09 -31.60
CA VAL A 313 22.91 -20.45 -32.10
C VAL A 313 23.57 -21.20 -30.95
N ALA A 314 22.83 -22.07 -30.27
CA ALA A 314 23.38 -22.97 -29.27
C ALA A 314 23.34 -24.40 -29.83
N GLN A 315 24.51 -25.02 -29.91
CA GLN A 315 24.67 -26.44 -30.18
C GLN A 315 23.90 -27.24 -29.12
N VAL A 316 23.05 -28.17 -29.58
CA VAL A 316 22.27 -29.06 -28.71
C VAL A 316 23.24 -30.02 -28.02
N GLN A 317 23.39 -29.89 -26.70
CA GLN A 317 24.32 -30.71 -25.92
C GLN A 317 23.66 -31.93 -25.28
N ASP A 318 22.33 -31.96 -25.13
CA ASP A 318 21.58 -33.16 -24.72
C ASP A 318 20.10 -33.05 -25.11
N THR A 319 19.50 -34.18 -25.52
CA THR A 319 18.08 -34.28 -25.87
C THR A 319 17.35 -35.10 -24.81
N ILE A 320 16.48 -34.48 -24.02
CA ILE A 320 15.57 -35.20 -23.12
C ILE A 320 14.22 -35.34 -23.82
N VAL A 321 13.85 -36.56 -24.19
CA VAL A 321 12.52 -36.87 -24.73
C VAL A 321 11.53 -36.85 -23.56
N LEU A 322 10.76 -35.78 -23.43
CA LEU A 322 9.58 -35.77 -22.57
C LEU A 322 8.45 -36.51 -23.32
N ALA A 323 8.19 -37.73 -22.84
CA ALA A 323 7.06 -38.64 -23.11
C ALA A 323 6.16 -38.32 -24.31
N GLN A 324 6.09 -39.25 -25.27
CA GLN A 324 5.08 -39.26 -26.32
C GLN A 324 3.67 -39.28 -25.70
N ILE A 325 2.93 -38.19 -25.88
CA ILE A 325 1.48 -38.20 -25.64
C ILE A 325 0.85 -38.88 -26.87
N THR A 326 0.53 -40.16 -26.74
CA THR A 326 -0.35 -40.85 -27.69
C THR A 326 -1.74 -40.23 -27.59
N ASN A 327 -2.08 -39.39 -28.57
CA ASN A 327 -3.42 -38.85 -28.76
C ASN A 327 -4.36 -40.02 -29.13
N VAL A 328 -5.14 -40.51 -28.17
CA VAL A 328 -6.33 -41.32 -28.45
C VAL A 328 -7.51 -40.64 -27.78
N ASN A 329 -8.20 -39.80 -28.56
CA ASN A 329 -9.65 -39.52 -28.54
C ASN A 329 -9.93 -38.17 -29.20
N ARG A 330 -9.98 -38.17 -30.53
CA ARG A 330 -10.58 -37.09 -31.33
C ARG A 330 -11.61 -37.71 -32.29
N GLN A 331 -12.80 -38.00 -31.76
CA GLN A 331 -14.03 -38.35 -32.47
C GLN A 331 -15.16 -37.97 -31.49
N GLN A 332 -16.23 -37.21 -31.76
CA GLN A 332 -16.84 -36.61 -32.95
C GLN A 332 -17.71 -35.44 -32.43
N PHE A 333 -17.68 -34.28 -33.09
CA PHE A 333 -18.84 -33.37 -33.19
C PHE A 333 -18.66 -32.60 -34.49
N THR A 334 -19.15 -33.19 -35.57
CA THR A 334 -19.45 -32.50 -36.82
C THR A 334 -20.92 -32.76 -37.11
N GLY A 335 -21.61 -31.70 -37.52
CA GLY A 335 -23.05 -31.54 -37.39
C GLY A 335 -23.89 -32.54 -38.17
N ASN A 336 -25.11 -32.73 -37.68
CA ASN A 336 -26.23 -33.14 -38.50
C ASN A 336 -27.26 -32.02 -38.44
N ASP A 337 -27.26 -31.21 -39.48
CA ASP A 337 -28.44 -30.49 -39.97
C ASP A 337 -28.33 -30.45 -41.49
N SER A 338 -29.04 -31.35 -42.18
CA SER A 338 -29.84 -31.06 -43.38
C SER A 338 -30.43 -32.34 -44.02
N SER A 339 -31.76 -32.44 -43.91
CA SER A 339 -32.75 -32.88 -44.93
C SER A 339 -32.62 -34.24 -45.63
N ALA A 340 -33.62 -35.11 -45.41
CA ALA A 340 -34.31 -35.86 -46.46
C ALA A 340 -35.67 -36.41 -45.97
N LEU A 341 -36.74 -35.92 -46.62
CA LEU A 341 -38.11 -36.44 -46.77
C LEU A 341 -38.99 -36.68 -45.53
#